data_AF-A0A345PFU8-F1
#
_entry.id   AF-A0A345PFU8-F1
#
_cell.length_a   1.000
_cell.length_b   1.000
_cell.length_c   1.000
_cell.angle_alpha   90.00
_cell.angle_beta   90.00
_cell.angle_gamma   90.00
#
_symmetry.space_group_name_H-M   'P 1'
#
loop_
_entity.id
_entity.type
_entity.pdbx_description
1 polymer ?
#
loop_
_entity_poly.entity_id
_entity_poly.type
_entity_poly.pdbx_seq_one_letter_code
_entity_poly.pdbx_strand_id
1 'polypeptide(L)'
;MIIENAFYALLFFLELAGLIAFFYWGFHAGTGLFIKILLGLGGPVLVAIIWGHFLAPKASYPVTEPLLSILQIIVFSLAAAALYFSDKKILGIVYLIIVLLTKFFIYIIELNPDS
;
A
#
# COMPACT_ATOMS: atom_id res chain seq x y z
N MET A 1 -10.84 -8.81 -19.35
CA MET A 1 -9.40 -9.03 -19.66
C MET A 1 -8.57 -7.73 -19.76
N ILE A 2 -8.78 -6.81 -20.72
CA ILE A 2 -7.91 -5.60 -20.82
C ILE A 2 -8.14 -4.59 -19.67
N ILE A 3 -9.40 -4.35 -19.30
CA ILE A 3 -9.78 -3.36 -18.28
C ILE A 3 -9.27 -3.78 -16.88
N GLU A 4 -9.40 -5.05 -16.57
CA GLU A 4 -8.96 -5.63 -15.30
C GLU A 4 -7.44 -5.48 -15.11
N ASN A 5 -6.65 -5.83 -16.14
CA ASN A 5 -5.21 -5.65 -16.14
C ASN A 5 -4.79 -4.17 -15.95
N ALA A 6 -5.56 -3.22 -16.48
CA ALA A 6 -5.30 -1.80 -16.29
C ALA A 6 -5.47 -1.38 -14.81
N PHE A 7 -6.49 -1.89 -14.12
CA PHE A 7 -6.69 -1.62 -12.69
C PHE A 7 -5.58 -2.25 -11.84
N TYR A 8 -5.14 -3.48 -12.14
CA TYR A 8 -4.00 -4.08 -11.44
C TYR A 8 -2.70 -3.31 -11.67
N ALA A 9 -2.45 -2.85 -12.91
CA ALA A 9 -1.29 -1.99 -13.19
C ALA A 9 -1.35 -0.67 -12.41
N LEU A 10 -2.52 -0.03 -12.36
CA LEU A 10 -2.73 1.17 -11.56
C LEU A 10 -2.48 0.91 -10.07
N LEU A 11 -2.96 -0.23 -9.56
CA LEU A 11 -2.72 -0.64 -8.17
C LEU A 11 -1.22 -0.78 -7.88
N PHE A 12 -0.45 -1.39 -8.79
CA PHE A 12 1.00 -1.53 -8.67
C PHE A 12 1.71 -0.17 -8.62
N PHE A 13 1.33 0.78 -9.47
CA PHE A 13 1.87 2.15 -9.40
C PHE A 13 1.51 2.84 -8.08
N LEU A 14 0.30 2.60 -7.56
CA LEU A 14 -0.11 3.09 -6.25
C LEU A 14 0.72 2.46 -5.12
N GLU A 15 1.02 1.16 -5.16
CA GLU A 15 1.90 0.51 -4.18
C GLU A 15 3.29 1.18 -4.18
N LEU A 16 3.85 1.40 -5.36
CA LEU A 16 5.15 2.07 -5.50
C LEU A 16 5.10 3.51 -4.95
N ALA A 17 4.04 4.26 -5.26
CA ALA A 17 3.85 5.59 -4.72
C ALA A 17 3.70 5.59 -3.19
N GLY A 18 3.07 4.56 -2.62
CA GLY A 18 2.95 4.36 -1.17
C GLY A 18 4.28 4.10 -0.49
N LEU A 19 5.14 3.29 -1.12
CA LEU A 19 6.51 3.06 -0.64
C LEU A 19 7.34 4.34 -0.66
N ILE A 20 7.25 5.13 -1.73
CA ILE A 20 7.93 6.43 -1.84
C ILE A 20 7.41 7.40 -0.78
N ALA A 21 6.10 7.41 -0.53
CA ALA A 21 5.48 8.21 0.52
C ALA A 21 6.00 7.85 1.93
N PHE A 22 6.12 6.56 2.23
CA PHE A 22 6.71 6.08 3.48
C PHE A 22 8.17 6.51 3.65
N PHE A 23 8.95 6.33 2.59
CA PHE A 23 10.34 6.75 2.56
C PHE A 23 10.45 8.26 2.81
N TYR A 24 9.63 9.06 2.12
CA TYR A 24 9.61 10.51 2.27
C TYR A 24 9.24 10.95 3.69
N TRP A 25 8.19 10.38 4.27
CA TRP A 25 7.78 10.67 5.65
C TRP A 25 8.85 10.32 6.67
N GLY A 26 9.49 9.16 6.52
CA GLY A 26 10.58 8.73 7.38
C GLY A 26 11.75 9.71 7.43
N PHE A 27 12.13 10.23 6.26
CA PHE A 27 13.15 11.27 6.15
C PHE A 27 12.68 12.64 6.64
N HIS A 28 11.37 12.89 6.75
CA HIS A 28 10.82 14.16 7.22
C HIS A 28 10.54 14.19 8.74
N ALA A 29 10.13 13.07 9.35
CA ALA A 29 9.57 13.02 10.69
C ALA A 29 10.58 12.98 11.86
N GLY A 30 11.85 12.59 11.63
CA GLY A 30 12.82 12.40 12.73
C GLY A 30 13.73 13.60 13.02
N THR A 31 13.86 14.02 14.28
CA THR A 31 14.97 14.86 14.74
C THR A 31 16.17 13.97 15.07
N GLY A 32 17.04 13.75 14.09
CA GLY A 32 18.22 12.88 14.20
C GLY A 32 18.25 11.80 13.12
N LEU A 33 19.40 11.61 12.50
CA LEU A 33 19.62 10.74 11.33
C LEU A 33 19.21 9.28 11.61
N PHE A 34 19.45 8.80 12.84
CA PHE A 34 19.08 7.45 13.30
C PHE A 34 17.56 7.25 13.43
N ILE A 35 16.83 8.20 14.01
CA ILE A 35 15.37 8.11 14.18
C ILE A 35 14.65 8.24 12.83
N LYS A 36 15.17 9.09 11.92
CA LYS A 36 14.69 9.16 10.52
C LYS A 36 14.83 7.84 9.79
N ILE A 37 15.99 7.19 9.91
CA ILE A 37 16.23 5.87 9.31
C ILE A 37 15.34 4.81 9.98
N LEU A 38 15.22 4.80 11.30
CA LEU A 38 14.44 3.77 11.99
C LEU A 38 12.93 3.88 11.73
N LEU A 39 12.36 5.08 11.67
CA LEU A 39 10.94 5.29 11.32
C LEU A 39 10.70 5.16 9.81
N GLY A 40 11.65 5.61 8.98
CA GLY A 40 11.54 5.62 7.53
C GLY A 40 11.85 4.30 6.82
N LEU A 41 12.76 3.50 7.38
CA LEU A 41 13.00 2.13 6.94
C LEU A 41 12.24 1.13 7.80
N GLY A 42 12.10 1.33 9.11
CA GLY A 42 11.46 0.35 9.99
C GLY A 42 9.99 0.10 9.63
N GLY A 43 9.23 1.13 9.25
CA GLY A 43 7.85 0.97 8.76
C GLY A 43 7.76 0.08 7.51
N PRO A 44 8.37 0.47 6.37
CA PRO A 44 8.32 -0.32 5.15
C PRO A 44 9.08 -1.65 5.24
N VAL A 45 10.14 -1.77 6.06
CA VAL A 45 10.86 -3.03 6.28
C VAL A 45 10.04 -4.00 7.11
N LEU A 46 9.35 -3.56 8.17
CA LEU A 46 8.43 -4.42 8.91
C LEU A 46 7.28 -4.87 8.01
N VAL A 47 6.72 -3.95 7.21
CA VAL A 47 5.69 -4.29 6.22
C VAL A 47 6.23 -5.29 5.19
N ALA A 48 7.45 -5.11 4.67
CA ALA A 48 8.08 -6.02 3.71
C ALA A 48 8.40 -7.40 4.31
N ILE A 49 8.81 -7.46 5.59
CA ILE A 49 9.04 -8.73 6.31
C ILE A 49 7.70 -9.46 6.49
N ILE A 50 6.65 -8.75 6.91
CA ILE A 50 5.31 -9.31 7.04
C ILE A 50 4.79 -9.78 5.67
N TRP A 51 5.02 -9.00 4.61
CA TRP A 51 4.69 -9.36 3.23
C TRP A 51 5.43 -10.61 2.76
N GLY A 52 6.75 -10.68 2.96
CA GLY A 52 7.55 -11.83 2.54
C GLY A 52 7.20 -13.10 3.30
N HIS A 53 6.75 -12.98 4.56
CA HIS A 53 6.41 -14.12 5.40
C HIS A 53 4.97 -14.63 5.22
N PHE A 54 4.01 -13.73 4.99
CA PHE A 54 2.58 -14.07 4.92
C PHE A 54 1.95 -13.88 3.54
N LEU A 55 2.51 -13.04 2.65
CA LEU A 55 1.85 -12.60 1.41
C LEU A 55 2.59 -13.02 0.13
N ALA A 56 3.79 -13.61 0.23
CA ALA A 56 4.47 -14.11 -0.96
C ALA A 56 3.68 -15.28 -1.61
N PRO A 57 3.64 -15.41 -2.95
CA PRO A 57 3.02 -16.56 -3.63
C PRO A 57 3.70 -17.91 -3.31
N LYS A 58 4.84 -17.87 -2.61
CA LYS A 58 5.55 -19.01 -2.00
C LYS A 58 5.57 -18.95 -0.46
N ALA A 59 4.64 -18.24 0.18
CA ALA A 59 4.56 -18.18 1.64
C ALA A 59 4.22 -19.57 2.18
N SER A 60 4.86 -19.96 3.29
CA SER A 60 4.61 -21.24 3.95
C SER A 60 3.16 -21.42 4.43
N TYR A 61 2.39 -20.32 4.50
CA TYR A 61 0.97 -20.31 4.83
C TYR A 61 0.20 -19.53 3.76
N PRO A 62 -0.43 -20.19 2.77
CA PRO A 62 -1.28 -19.51 1.80
C PRO A 62 -2.47 -18.90 2.52
N VAL A 63 -2.55 -17.58 2.52
CA VAL A 63 -3.61 -16.83 3.17
C VAL A 63 -4.74 -16.61 2.17
N THR A 64 -5.99 -16.79 2.59
CA THR A 64 -7.18 -16.57 1.75
C THR A 64 -7.26 -15.12 1.25
N GLU A 65 -7.54 -14.94 -0.05
CA GLU A 65 -7.78 -13.68 -0.80
C GLU A 65 -8.37 -12.50 0.02
N PRO A 66 -9.43 -12.65 0.82
CA PRO A 66 -9.98 -11.55 1.61
C PRO A 66 -9.01 -10.95 2.65
N LEU A 67 -8.14 -11.77 3.27
CA LEU A 67 -7.20 -11.28 4.27
C LEU A 67 -6.07 -10.47 3.61
N LEU A 68 -5.62 -10.90 2.43
CA LEU A 68 -4.69 -10.19 1.56
C LEU A 68 -5.21 -8.78 1.23
N SER A 69 -6.50 -8.69 0.88
CA SER A 69 -7.15 -7.41 0.59
C SER A 69 -7.22 -6.47 1.78
N ILE A 70 -7.55 -6.98 2.97
CA ILE A 70 -7.56 -6.19 4.21
C ILE A 70 -6.17 -5.65 4.51
N LEU A 71 -5.15 -6.50 4.38
CA LEU A 71 -3.78 -6.10 4.70
C LEU A 71 -3.26 -5.03 3.74
N GLN A 72 -3.56 -5.14 2.45
CA GLN A 72 -3.24 -4.10 1.47
C GLN A 72 -3.92 -2.76 1.85
N ILE A 73 -5.20 -2.76 2.21
CA ILE A 73 -5.91 -1.55 2.64
C ILE A 73 -5.22 -0.92 3.87
N ILE A 74 -4.76 -1.72 4.82
CA ILE A 74 -4.00 -1.24 5.98
C ILE A 74 -2.71 -0.55 5.51
N VAL A 75 -1.90 -1.20 4.67
CA VAL A 75 -0.64 -0.65 4.16
C VAL A 75 -0.85 0.66 3.41
N PHE A 76 -1.86 0.71 2.54
CA PHE A 76 -2.21 1.91 1.78
C PHE A 76 -2.69 3.06 2.68
N SER A 77 -3.51 2.76 3.69
CA SER A 77 -3.98 3.75 4.67
C SER A 77 -2.82 4.31 5.48
N LEU A 78 -1.87 3.45 5.81
CA LEU A 78 -0.67 3.79 6.55
C LEU A 78 0.26 4.69 5.69
N ALA A 79 0.37 4.44 4.38
CA ALA A 79 1.09 5.31 3.43
C ALA A 79 0.41 6.68 3.26
N ALA A 80 -0.92 6.71 3.22
CA ALA A 80 -1.68 7.96 3.19
C ALA A 80 -1.47 8.79 4.47
N ALA A 81 -1.46 8.13 5.64
CA ALA A 81 -1.14 8.78 6.91
C ALA A 81 0.29 9.35 6.90
N ALA A 82 1.25 8.62 6.35
CA ALA A 82 2.63 9.10 6.18
C ALA A 82 2.70 10.38 5.33
N LEU A 83 2.00 10.43 4.19
CA LEU A 83 1.87 11.66 3.38
C LEU A 83 1.21 12.80 4.15
N TYR A 84 0.16 12.50 4.92
CA TYR A 84 -0.57 13.47 5.71
C TYR A 84 0.31 14.14 6.78
N PHE A 85 1.15 13.36 7.46
CA PHE A 85 2.12 13.86 8.44
C PHE A 85 3.36 14.50 7.81
N SER A 86 3.58 14.36 6.49
CA SER A 86 4.71 14.94 5.75
C SER A 86 4.40 16.31 5.12
N ASP A 87 3.40 17.04 5.64
CA ASP A 87 2.89 18.30 5.08
C ASP A 87 2.29 18.18 3.66
N LYS A 88 2.08 16.95 3.18
CA LYS A 88 1.48 16.63 1.88
C LYS A 88 0.05 16.11 2.04
N LYS A 89 -0.76 16.76 2.88
CA LYS A 89 -2.13 16.34 3.24
C LYS A 89 -3.03 16.05 2.03
N ILE A 90 -3.03 16.95 1.04
CA ILE A 90 -3.84 16.81 -0.18
C ILE A 90 -3.43 15.55 -0.96
N LEU A 91 -2.12 15.30 -1.11
CA LEU A 91 -1.62 14.12 -1.81
C LEU A 91 -1.98 12.83 -1.06
N GLY A 92 -1.91 12.83 0.28
CA GLY A 92 -2.31 11.68 1.10
C GLY A 92 -3.80 11.34 0.95
N ILE A 93 -4.68 12.34 0.94
CA ILE A 93 -6.12 12.15 0.76
C ILE A 93 -6.43 11.64 -0.65
N VAL A 94 -5.86 12.29 -1.68
CA VAL A 94 -6.05 11.87 -3.08
C VAL A 94 -5.57 10.44 -3.29
N TYR A 95 -4.39 10.10 -2.75
CA TYR A 95 -3.84 8.75 -2.81
C TYR A 95 -4.80 7.71 -2.21
N LEU A 96 -5.30 7.97 -1.00
CA LEU A 96 -6.21 7.06 -0.30
C LEU A 96 -7.51 6.85 -1.08
N ILE A 97 -8.09 7.92 -1.64
CA ILE A 97 -9.31 7.84 -2.45
C ILE A 97 -9.07 6.99 -3.71
N ILE A 98 -7.96 7.21 -4.43
CA ILE A 98 -7.64 6.44 -5.64
C ILE A 98 -7.44 4.95 -5.31
N VAL A 99 -6.76 4.63 -4.20
CA VAL A 99 -6.60 3.25 -3.73
C VAL A 99 -7.96 2.60 -3.52
N LEU A 100 -8.83 3.23 -2.72
CA LEU A 100 -10.13 2.65 -2.35
C LEU A 100 -11.01 2.44 -3.57
N LEU A 101 -11.06 3.42 -4.49
CA LEU A 101 -11.82 3.28 -5.73
C LEU A 101 -11.28 2.14 -6.60
N THR A 102 -9.97 2.08 -6.81
CA THR A 102 -9.32 1.03 -7.61
C THR A 102 -9.61 -0.36 -7.03
N LYS A 103 -9.43 -0.52 -5.71
CA LYS A 103 -9.76 -1.76 -4.98
C LYS A 103 -11.23 -2.14 -5.09
N PHE A 104 -12.12 -1.17 -4.94
CA PHE A 104 -13.56 -1.40 -5.05
C PHE A 104 -13.95 -1.88 -6.45
N PHE A 105 -13.41 -1.25 -7.50
CA PHE A 105 -13.65 -1.68 -8.88
C PHE A 105 -13.12 -3.10 -9.14
N ILE A 106 -11.90 -3.41 -8.70
CA ILE A 106 -11.34 -4.77 -8.83
C ILE A 106 -12.25 -5.79 -8.15
N TYR A 107 -12.69 -5.51 -6.91
CA TYR A 107 -13.58 -6.40 -6.16
C TYR A 107 -14.93 -6.61 -6.86
N ILE A 108 -15.50 -5.57 -7.47
CA ILE A 108 -16.74 -5.68 -8.25
C ILE A 108 -16.54 -6.51 -9.53
N ILE A 109 -15.40 -6.37 -10.20
CA ILE A 109 -15.06 -7.16 -11.40
C ILE A 109 -14.88 -8.64 -11.02
N GLU A 110 -14.18 -8.95 -9.92
CA GLU A 110 -14.02 -10.33 -9.44
C GLU A 110 -15.35 -10.97 -9.01
N LEU A 111 -16.28 -10.18 -8.46
CA LEU A 111 -17.63 -10.65 -8.12
C LEU A 111 -18.50 -10.94 -9.34
N ASN A 112 -18.20 -10.35 -10.49
CA ASN A 112 -18.98 -10.51 -11.73
C ASN A 112 -18.08 -10.94 -12.90
N PRO A 113 -17.55 -12.18 -12.89
CA PRO A 113 -16.58 -12.66 -13.88
C PRO A 113 -17.14 -12.80 -15.30
N ASP A 114 -18.46 -12.64 -15.50
CA ASP A 114 -19.16 -12.82 -16.77
C ASP A 114 -19.35 -11.51 -17.59
N SER A 115 -18.86 -10.36 -17.11
CA SER A 115 -18.87 -9.06 -17.83
C SER A 115 -17.57 -8.73 -18.56
#